data_AF-A0A1B0CKG5-F1
#
_entry.id   AF-A0A1B0CKG5-F1
#
_cell.length_a   1.000
_cell.length_b   1.000
_cell.length_c   1.000
_cell.angle_alpha   90.00
_cell.angle_beta   90.00
_cell.angle_gamma   90.00
#
_symmetry.space_group_name_H-M   'P 1'
#
loop_
_entity.id
_entity.type
_entity.pdbx_description
1 polymer ?
#
loop_
_entity_poly.entity_id
_entity_poly.type
_entity_poly.pdbx_seq_one_letter_code
_entity_poly.pdbx_strand_id
1 'polypeptide(L)'
;MKDFSSVRTTMFRKISTVYFLALVLFVVLIEHGSGTKMLQQPGGGSGAAASASSTSQKRSNEMTPIEAMSMCNESFRTTEEYLDQLNKTGSFPDETDKTPMCFIKCYLEKMNILSDEGDINDVKIFEMFPSMNSDTIDDCKKRR
;
A
#
# COMPACT_ATOMS: atom_id res chain seq x y z
N MET A 1 28.10 17.52 43.16
CA MET A 1 26.79 17.92 42.62
C MET A 1 26.74 17.38 41.18
N LYS A 2 26.50 16.09 40.84
CA LYS A 2 25.50 15.08 41.27
C LYS A 2 24.10 15.71 41.36
N ASP A 3 23.14 15.13 40.62
CA ASP A 3 21.69 15.42 40.61
C ASP A 3 21.07 16.13 39.38
N PHE A 4 21.39 15.69 38.16
CA PHE A 4 20.47 15.91 37.01
C PHE A 4 20.21 14.66 36.15
N SER A 5 21.05 13.62 36.25
CA SER A 5 20.87 12.36 35.49
C SER A 5 19.84 11.37 36.08
N SER A 6 19.47 11.49 37.36
CA SER A 6 18.67 10.46 38.07
C SER A 6 17.15 10.58 37.85
N VAL A 7 16.64 11.79 37.59
CA VAL A 7 15.19 12.03 37.44
C VAL A 7 14.66 11.53 36.09
N ARG A 8 15.47 11.65 35.03
CA ARG A 8 15.06 11.29 33.66
C ARG A 8 14.85 9.78 33.50
N THR A 9 15.72 8.96 34.07
CA THR A 9 15.66 7.49 33.91
C THR A 9 14.48 6.85 34.67
N THR A 10 13.98 7.49 35.73
CA THR A 10 12.91 6.93 36.56
C THR A 10 11.51 7.18 35.95
N MET A 11 11.32 8.31 35.26
CA MET A 11 10.04 8.67 34.63
C MET A 11 9.76 7.83 33.38
N PHE A 12 10.75 7.60 32.51
CA PHE A 12 10.58 6.77 31.30
C PHE A 12 10.29 5.30 31.63
N ARG A 13 10.88 4.77 32.72
CA ARG A 13 10.65 3.39 33.15
C ARG A 13 9.21 3.17 33.64
N LYS A 14 8.66 4.13 34.39
CA LYS A 14 7.29 4.03 34.92
C LYS A 14 6.23 4.23 33.84
N ILE A 15 6.44 5.14 32.89
CA ILE A 15 5.50 5.35 31.77
C ILE A 15 5.39 4.10 30.90
N SER A 16 6.54 3.45 30.60
CA SER A 16 6.57 2.20 29.83
C SER A 16 5.84 1.05 30.56
N THR A 17 6.06 0.88 31.86
CA THR A 17 5.35 -0.17 32.63
C THR A 17 3.86 0.11 32.77
N VAL A 18 3.44 1.37 32.97
CA VAL A 18 2.01 1.73 33.05
C VAL A 18 1.30 1.47 31.73
N TYR A 19 1.91 1.84 30.59
CA TYR A 19 1.36 1.54 29.27
C TYR A 19 1.28 0.04 29.02
N PHE A 20 2.32 -0.72 29.37
CA PHE A 20 2.34 -2.16 29.18
C PHE A 20 1.27 -2.86 30.04
N LEU A 21 1.10 -2.46 31.30
CA LEU A 21 0.03 -2.98 32.17
C LEU A 21 -1.36 -2.61 31.66
N ALA A 22 -1.55 -1.38 31.15
CA ALA A 22 -2.82 -0.95 30.56
C ALA A 22 -3.15 -1.76 29.29
N LEU A 23 -2.16 -2.05 28.44
CA LEU A 23 -2.34 -2.82 27.21
C LEU A 23 -2.68 -4.28 27.52
N VAL A 24 -2.00 -4.90 28.51
CA VAL A 24 -2.34 -6.25 28.98
C VAL A 24 -3.76 -6.30 29.57
N LEU A 25 -4.16 -5.31 30.37
CA LEU A 25 -5.54 -5.21 30.88
C LEU A 25 -6.56 -5.09 29.75
N PHE A 26 -6.28 -4.29 28.72
CA PHE A 26 -7.17 -4.11 27.59
C PHE A 26 -7.36 -5.41 26.78
N VAL A 27 -6.29 -6.18 26.56
CA VAL A 27 -6.35 -7.47 25.87
C VAL A 27 -7.11 -8.52 26.71
N VAL A 28 -6.91 -8.56 28.03
CA VAL A 28 -7.63 -9.48 28.92
C VAL A 28 -9.14 -9.16 28.98
N LEU A 29 -9.52 -7.88 28.89
CA LEU A 29 -10.94 -7.49 28.86
C LEU A 29 -11.65 -7.87 27.55
N ILE A 30 -10.93 -7.97 26.43
CA ILE A 30 -11.53 -8.36 25.15
C ILE A 30 -11.90 -9.86 25.13
N GLU A 31 -11.14 -10.71 25.82
CA GLU A 31 -11.35 -12.18 25.81
C GLU A 31 -12.53 -12.66 26.68
N HIS A 32 -13.18 -11.80 27.47
CA HIS A 32 -14.39 -12.14 28.24
C HIS A 32 -15.68 -11.46 27.74
N GLY A 33 -15.67 -10.93 26.51
CA GLY A 33 -16.87 -10.44 25.81
C GLY A 33 -17.73 -11.57 25.23
N SER A 34 -18.39 -12.32 26.11
CA SER A 34 -19.49 -13.23 25.72
C SER A 34 -20.55 -12.49 24.91
N GLY A 35 -20.95 -13.07 23.79
CA GLY A 35 -21.85 -12.46 22.80
C GLY A 35 -23.19 -12.00 23.36
N THR A 36 -23.64 -10.85 22.86
CA THR A 36 -25.01 -10.37 23.02
C THR A 36 -25.71 -10.27 21.66
N LYS A 37 -26.90 -10.86 21.69
CA LYS A 37 -27.85 -11.11 20.62
C LYS A 37 -28.24 -9.82 19.88
N MET A 38 -28.31 -9.90 18.55
CA MET A 38 -29.00 -8.91 17.74
C MET A 38 -30.47 -8.83 18.16
N LEU A 39 -30.94 -7.61 18.44
CA LEU A 39 -32.35 -7.27 18.56
C LEU A 39 -33.00 -7.42 17.17
N GLN A 40 -33.88 -8.40 17.07
CA GLN A 40 -34.89 -8.54 16.04
C GLN A 40 -35.81 -7.30 16.07
N GLN A 41 -35.83 -6.52 15.00
CA GLN A 41 -36.88 -5.54 14.74
C GLN A 41 -37.85 -6.14 13.70
N PRO A 42 -39.18 -6.11 13.94
CA PRO A 42 -40.16 -6.82 13.14
C PRO A 42 -40.28 -6.22 11.75
N GLY A 43 -40.38 -7.10 10.75
CA GLY A 43 -40.61 -6.74 9.36
C GLY A 43 -42.03 -6.24 9.11
N GLY A 44 -42.17 -5.42 8.07
CA GLY A 44 -43.45 -5.04 7.51
C GLY A 44 -43.32 -4.06 6.34
N GLY A 45 -43.49 -4.57 5.12
CA GLY A 45 -44.26 -3.88 4.07
C GLY A 45 -43.52 -2.96 3.08
N SER A 46 -43.33 -3.49 1.87
CA SER A 46 -43.65 -2.88 0.56
C SER A 46 -43.20 -1.45 0.20
N GLY A 47 -42.33 -1.40 -0.81
CA GLY A 47 -42.67 -0.73 -2.07
C GLY A 47 -42.39 0.78 -2.20
N ALA A 48 -42.08 1.13 -3.45
CA ALA A 48 -41.93 2.47 -4.02
C ALA A 48 -40.58 3.18 -3.81
N ALA A 49 -39.94 3.37 -4.97
CA ALA A 49 -38.71 4.09 -5.20
C ALA A 49 -38.75 5.53 -4.66
N ALA A 50 -37.67 5.92 -3.99
CA ALA A 50 -37.21 7.29 -3.93
C ALA A 50 -35.69 7.24 -4.15
N SER A 51 -35.27 7.43 -5.41
CA SER A 51 -33.88 7.62 -5.78
C SER A 51 -33.38 8.94 -5.20
N ALA A 52 -32.67 8.87 -4.09
CA ALA A 52 -31.95 9.99 -3.50
C ALA A 52 -30.66 10.25 -4.29
N SER A 53 -30.53 11.50 -4.74
CA SER A 53 -29.32 12.24 -5.10
C SER A 53 -28.10 11.44 -5.58
N SER A 54 -28.00 11.29 -6.89
CA SER A 54 -26.72 11.26 -7.59
C SER A 54 -26.07 12.65 -7.52
N THR A 55 -25.24 12.86 -6.50
CA THR A 55 -24.17 13.85 -6.54
C THR A 55 -22.84 13.11 -6.47
N SER A 56 -22.36 12.75 -7.65
CA SER A 56 -20.95 12.86 -8.07
C SER A 56 -19.91 12.56 -6.99
N GLN A 57 -19.69 11.29 -6.70
CA GLN A 57 -18.43 10.84 -6.12
C GLN A 57 -17.38 10.72 -7.24
N LYS A 58 -16.71 11.82 -7.56
CA LYS A 58 -15.37 11.75 -8.14
C LYS A 58 -14.39 11.38 -7.01
N ARG A 59 -14.43 10.13 -6.53
CA ARG A 59 -13.20 9.52 -6.04
C ARG A 59 -12.40 9.21 -7.28
N SER A 60 -11.34 9.97 -7.53
CA SER A 60 -10.27 9.52 -8.42
C SER A 60 -9.91 8.11 -7.93
N ASN A 61 -10.16 7.08 -8.74
CA ASN A 61 -9.77 5.72 -8.43
C ASN A 61 -8.25 5.62 -8.61
N GLU A 62 -7.51 6.18 -7.66
CA GLU A 62 -6.05 6.14 -7.67
C GLU A 62 -5.61 4.73 -7.27
N MET A 63 -4.96 4.04 -8.20
CA MET A 63 -4.44 2.68 -7.99
C MET A 63 -3.29 2.72 -6.99
N THR A 64 -3.39 1.94 -5.91
CA THR A 64 -2.26 1.81 -4.98
C THR A 64 -1.18 0.86 -5.53
N PRO A 65 0.10 1.00 -5.12
CA PRO A 65 1.16 0.08 -5.54
C PRO A 65 0.85 -1.40 -5.25
N ILE A 66 0.21 -1.68 -4.11
CA ILE A 66 -0.11 -3.05 -3.70
C ILE A 66 -1.21 -3.64 -4.58
N GLU A 67 -2.25 -2.87 -4.88
CA GLU A 67 -3.32 -3.29 -5.80
C GLU A 67 -2.78 -3.51 -7.22
N ALA A 68 -1.93 -2.61 -7.71
CA ALA A 68 -1.27 -2.75 -9.00
C ALA A 68 -0.43 -4.03 -9.08
N MET A 69 0.37 -4.33 -8.05
CA MET A 69 1.15 -5.57 -7.97
C MET A 69 0.25 -6.80 -7.99
N SER A 70 -0.84 -6.82 -7.23
CA SER A 70 -1.77 -7.95 -7.19
C SER A 70 -2.42 -8.17 -8.57
N MET A 71 -2.98 -7.13 -9.16
CA MET A 71 -3.65 -7.21 -10.47
C MET A 71 -2.70 -7.65 -11.58
N CYS A 72 -1.47 -7.13 -11.58
CA CYS A 72 -0.49 -7.49 -12.59
C CYS A 72 0.04 -8.91 -12.39
N ASN A 73 0.14 -9.41 -11.15
CA ASN A 73 0.55 -10.79 -10.90
C ASN A 73 -0.52 -11.79 -11.38
N GLU A 74 -1.80 -11.47 -11.24
CA GLU A 74 -2.90 -12.29 -11.77
C GLU A 74 -2.82 -12.46 -13.30
N SER A 75 -2.39 -11.42 -14.01
CA SER A 75 -2.27 -11.44 -15.49
C SER A 75 -0.92 -12.00 -15.96
N PHE A 76 0.16 -11.65 -15.25
CA PHE A 76 1.54 -11.98 -15.58
C PHE A 76 2.23 -12.47 -14.31
N ARG A 77 2.10 -13.77 -14.07
CA ARG A 77 2.59 -14.37 -12.84
C ARG A 77 4.11 -14.22 -12.72
N THR A 78 4.55 -13.52 -11.68
CA THR A 78 5.96 -13.34 -11.34
C THR A 78 6.23 -13.85 -9.93
N THR A 79 7.46 -14.29 -9.66
CA THR A 79 7.87 -14.71 -8.30
C THR A 79 8.59 -13.57 -7.60
N GLU A 80 8.63 -13.61 -6.27
CA GLU A 80 9.40 -12.63 -5.49
C GLU A 80 10.90 -12.67 -5.82
N GLU A 81 11.43 -13.84 -6.17
CA GLU A 81 12.84 -14.03 -6.54
C GLU A 81 13.19 -13.23 -7.80
N TYR A 82 12.31 -13.23 -8.81
CA TYR A 82 12.52 -12.42 -10.03
C TYR A 82 12.56 -10.92 -9.72
N LEU A 83 11.69 -10.45 -8.82
CA LEU A 83 11.66 -9.04 -8.41
C LEU A 83 12.86 -8.68 -7.53
N ASP A 84 13.29 -9.57 -6.65
CA ASP A 84 14.48 -9.39 -5.81
C ASP A 84 15.75 -9.32 -6.68
N GLN A 85 15.88 -10.20 -7.67
CA GLN A 85 16.99 -10.14 -8.63
C GLN A 85 16.98 -8.85 -9.44
N LEU A 86 15.81 -8.41 -9.92
CA LEU A 86 15.68 -7.14 -10.62
C LEU A 86 16.12 -5.97 -9.74
N ASN A 87 15.67 -5.93 -8.49
CA ASN A 87 16.04 -4.86 -7.54
C ASN A 87 17.53 -4.86 -7.19
N LYS A 88 18.18 -6.03 -7.15
CA LYS A 88 19.60 -6.16 -6.79
C LYS A 88 20.55 -5.94 -7.97
N THR A 89 20.17 -6.43 -9.14
CA THR A 89 21.08 -6.55 -10.30
C THR A 89 20.68 -5.66 -11.46
N GLY A 90 19.41 -5.24 -11.54
CA GLY A 90 18.85 -4.55 -12.69
C GLY A 90 18.46 -5.46 -13.86
N SER A 91 18.53 -6.79 -13.69
CA SER A 91 18.22 -7.77 -14.73
C SER A 91 17.43 -8.96 -14.18
N PHE A 92 16.80 -9.71 -15.09
CA PHE A 92 16.16 -10.97 -14.75
C PHE A 92 17.14 -12.14 -14.92
N PRO A 93 17.02 -13.22 -14.12
CA PRO A 93 17.91 -14.38 -14.20
C PRO A 93 17.81 -15.13 -15.54
N ASP A 94 16.63 -15.12 -16.16
CA ASP A 94 16.39 -15.62 -17.52
C ASP A 94 15.57 -14.58 -18.30
N GLU A 95 16.19 -13.90 -19.25
CA GLU A 95 15.53 -12.90 -20.11
C GLU A 95 14.81 -13.50 -21.32
N THR A 96 14.88 -14.82 -21.51
CA THR A 96 14.10 -15.51 -22.54
C THR A 96 12.64 -15.65 -22.14
N ASP A 97 12.35 -15.79 -20.84
CA ASP A 97 11.01 -15.66 -20.29
C ASP A 97 10.63 -14.18 -20.18
N LYS A 98 9.68 -13.75 -21.01
CA LYS A 98 9.21 -12.37 -21.05
C LYS A 98 8.14 -12.08 -20.00
N THR A 99 7.64 -13.09 -19.28
CA THR A 99 6.55 -12.93 -18.30
C THR A 99 6.88 -11.88 -17.22
N PRO A 100 8.09 -11.87 -16.62
CA PRO A 100 8.47 -10.84 -15.64
C PRO A 100 8.55 -9.43 -16.26
N MET A 101 8.98 -9.31 -17.53
CA MET A 101 8.97 -8.03 -18.23
C MET A 101 7.54 -7.52 -18.47
N CYS A 102 6.61 -8.42 -18.81
CA CYS A 102 5.19 -8.09 -18.94
C CYS A 102 4.58 -7.65 -17.60
N PHE A 103 4.97 -8.29 -16.50
CA PHE A 103 4.57 -7.86 -15.15
C PHE A 103 5.04 -6.42 -14.86
N ILE A 104 6.30 -6.09 -15.13
CA ILE A 104 6.84 -4.73 -14.92
C ILE A 104 6.12 -3.72 -15.81
N LYS A 105 5.88 -4.03 -17.09
CA LYS A 105 5.10 -3.17 -18.00
C LYS A 105 3.71 -2.87 -17.42
N CYS A 106 2.98 -3.92 -17.05
CA CYS A 106 1.67 -3.79 -16.43
C CYS A 106 1.71 -2.90 -15.18
N TYR A 107 2.68 -3.12 -14.28
CA TYR A 107 2.81 -2.34 -13.06
C TYR A 107 3.03 -0.85 -13.35
N LEU A 108 3.94 -0.53 -14.27
CA LEU A 108 4.24 0.85 -14.65
C LEU A 108 3.03 1.54 -15.31
N GLU A 109 2.25 0.82 -16.11
CA GLU A 109 0.99 1.31 -16.68
C GLU A 109 -0.05 1.61 -15.60
N LYS A 110 -0.25 0.68 -14.65
CA LYS A 110 -1.19 0.89 -13.53
C LYS A 110 -0.80 2.06 -12.63
N MET A 111 0.50 2.31 -12.48
CA MET A 111 1.01 3.46 -11.73
C MET A 111 1.03 4.76 -12.55
N ASN A 112 0.60 4.75 -13.81
CA ASN A 112 0.64 5.90 -14.74
C ASN A 112 2.06 6.45 -14.97
N ILE A 113 3.08 5.60 -14.83
CA ILE A 113 4.48 5.91 -15.14
C ILE A 113 4.75 5.68 -16.63
N LEU A 114 4.09 4.68 -17.22
CA LEU A 114 4.18 4.31 -18.62
C LEU A 114 2.78 4.38 -19.24
N SER A 115 2.64 4.92 -20.45
CA SER A 115 1.40 4.79 -21.22
C SER A 115 1.33 3.43 -21.93
N ASP A 116 0.17 3.11 -22.51
CA ASP A 116 -0.04 1.89 -23.29
C ASP A 116 0.81 1.87 -24.58
N GLU A 117 1.03 3.06 -25.17
CA GLU A 117 1.95 3.33 -26.29
C GLU A 117 3.41 3.30 -25.85
N GLY A 118 3.61 3.34 -24.53
CA GLY A 118 4.88 3.21 -23.88
C GLY A 118 5.49 4.54 -23.45
N ASP A 119 4.86 5.69 -23.65
CA ASP A 119 5.46 6.98 -23.29
C ASP A 119 5.67 7.09 -21.78
N ILE A 120 6.79 7.71 -21.38
CA ILE A 120 7.16 7.85 -19.96
C ILE A 120 6.59 9.15 -19.39
N ASN A 121 5.92 9.05 -18.25
CA ASN A 121 5.40 10.18 -17.49
C ASN A 121 6.41 10.66 -16.43
N ASP A 122 7.26 11.60 -16.82
CA ASP A 122 8.33 12.13 -15.96
C ASP A 122 7.79 12.72 -14.66
N VAL A 123 6.65 13.40 -14.72
CA VAL A 123 6.01 14.00 -13.54
C VAL A 123 5.70 12.91 -12.50
N LYS A 124 5.16 11.78 -12.95
CA LYS A 124 4.84 10.66 -12.04
C LYS A 124 6.09 9.99 -11.51
N ILE A 125 7.16 9.89 -12.32
CA ILE A 125 8.44 9.38 -11.85
C ILE A 125 8.99 10.26 -10.72
N PHE A 126 9.04 11.58 -10.88
CA PHE A 126 9.57 12.46 -9.83
C PHE A 126 8.68 12.55 -8.60
N GLU A 127 7.36 12.39 -8.77
CA GLU A 127 6.42 12.27 -7.64
C GLU A 127 6.69 11.01 -6.80
N MET A 128 6.98 9.88 -7.45
CA MET A 128 7.20 8.59 -6.79
C MET A 128 8.65 8.37 -6.35
N PHE A 129 9.61 8.89 -7.12
CA PHE A 129 11.05 8.71 -6.96
C PHE A 129 11.76 10.08 -7.01
N PRO A 130 11.63 10.91 -5.96
CA PRO A 130 12.18 12.27 -5.95
C PRO A 130 13.72 12.32 -5.99
N SER A 131 14.40 11.20 -5.74
CA SER A 131 15.85 11.08 -5.83
C SER A 131 16.37 10.67 -7.21
N MET A 132 15.50 10.40 -8.19
CA MET A 132 15.93 10.14 -9.57
C MET A 132 16.44 11.42 -10.24
N ASN A 133 17.50 11.29 -11.02
CA ASN A 133 18.03 12.34 -11.87
C ASN A 133 17.31 12.37 -13.23
N SER A 134 16.99 13.57 -13.72
CA SER A 134 16.35 13.78 -15.03
C SER A 134 17.17 13.19 -16.18
N ASP A 135 18.49 13.32 -16.11
CA ASP A 135 19.40 12.88 -17.17
C ASP A 135 19.31 11.37 -17.42
N THR A 136 19.06 10.57 -16.37
CA THR A 136 18.88 9.12 -16.51
C THR A 136 17.57 8.78 -17.22
N ILE A 137 16.49 9.52 -16.97
CA ILE A 137 15.22 9.32 -17.65
C ILE A 137 15.38 9.66 -19.15
N ASP A 138 16.05 10.77 -19.46
CA ASP A 138 16.30 11.19 -20.84
C ASP A 138 17.16 10.20 -21.61
N ASP A 139 18.20 9.65 -20.97
CA ASP A 139 19.05 8.64 -21.58
C ASP A 139 18.30 7.32 -21.84
N CYS A 140 17.40 6.92 -20.95
CA CYS A 140 16.53 5.75 -21.15
C CYS A 140 15.57 5.96 -22.34
N LYS A 141 15.00 7.15 -22.50
CA LYS A 141 14.10 7.47 -23.63
C LYS A 141 14.80 7.37 -24.98
N LYS A 142 16.08 7.75 -25.08
CA LYS A 142 16.86 7.69 -26.33
C LYS A 142 17.18 6.26 -26.79
N ARG A 143 17.15 5.29 -25.88
CA ARG A 143 17.54 3.88 -26.15
C ARG A 143 16.37 2.99 -26.56
N ARG A 144 15.17 3.56 -26.70
CA ARG A 144 13.97 2.87 -27.12
C ARG A 144 13.87 2.79 -28.64
#